data_AF-A0A0R3QR31-F1
#
_entry.id   AF-A0A0R3QR31-F1
#
_cell.length_a   1.000
_cell.length_b   1.000
_cell.length_c   1.000
_cell.angle_alpha   90.00
_cell.angle_beta   90.00
_cell.angle_gamma   90.00
#
_symmetry.space_group_name_H-M   'P 1'
#
loop_
_entity.id
_entity.type
_entity.pdbx_description
1 polymer ?
#
loop_
_entity_poly.entity_id
_entity_poly.type
_entity_poly.pdbx_seq_one_letter_code
_entity_poly.pdbx_strand_id
1 'polypeptide(L)'
;DQRITQDTEKICNQLAINIIPAILIGPFVIAFYTYKTYISSGGLGIGIIYGYFVVGTIVNKFLMSPMVKWNARVAKAEGDFRYKHISIRNNAESIALYEAEPFEQYESNRIFMILWWRQFKFLCWKLPNLCKLIEKNFYELFFVVQK
;
A
#
# COMPACT_ATOMS: atom_id res chain seq x y z
N ASP A 1 -16.89 -3.52 -18.48
CA ASP A 1 -17.76 -2.63 -17.70
C ASP A 1 -17.74 -2.88 -16.20
N GLN A 2 -18.37 -3.95 -15.68
CA GLN A 2 -18.57 -4.15 -14.23
C GLN A 2 -17.32 -3.94 -13.35
N ARG A 3 -16.15 -4.43 -13.77
CA ARG A 3 -14.92 -4.31 -12.98
C ARG A 3 -14.42 -2.86 -12.87
N ILE A 4 -14.52 -2.09 -13.96
CA ILE A 4 -14.12 -0.67 -13.96
C ILE A 4 -15.08 0.15 -13.11
N THR A 5 -16.38 -0.14 -13.19
CA THR A 5 -17.40 0.50 -12.35
C THR A 5 -17.15 0.22 -10.86
N GLN A 6 -16.88 -1.05 -10.49
CA GLN A 6 -16.57 -1.42 -9.11
C GLN A 6 -15.29 -0.78 -8.56
N ASP A 7 -14.24 -0.70 -9.36
CA ASP A 7 -12.99 -0.06 -8.93
C ASP A 7 -13.18 1.46 -8.76
N THR A 8 -13.96 2.09 -9.65
CA THR A 8 -14.31 3.52 -9.55
C THR A 8 -15.16 3.79 -8.30
N GLU A 9 -16.13 2.94 -8.02
CA GLU A 9 -16.98 3.05 -6.82
C GLU A 9 -16.16 2.92 -5.53
N LYS A 10 -15.22 1.97 -5.46
CA LYS A 10 -14.33 1.84 -4.30
C LYS A 10 -13.45 3.06 -4.09
N ILE A 11 -12.87 3.61 -5.17
CA ILE A 11 -12.03 4.81 -5.11
C ILE A 11 -12.86 6.01 -4.66
N CYS A 12 -14.05 6.21 -5.24
CA CYS A 12 -14.95 7.29 -4.84
C CYS A 12 -15.38 7.18 -3.38
N ASN A 13 -15.75 5.98 -2.91
CA ASN A 13 -16.13 5.79 -1.51
C ASN A 13 -14.96 6.07 -0.55
N GLN A 14 -13.74 5.61 -0.88
CA GLN A 14 -12.57 5.93 -0.04
C GLN A 14 -12.24 7.42 -0.03
N LEU A 15 -12.32 8.09 -1.18
CA LEU A 15 -12.11 9.53 -1.28
C LEU A 15 -13.15 10.29 -0.47
N ALA A 16 -14.44 10.00 -0.68
CA ALA A 16 -15.55 10.71 -0.09
C ALA A 16 -15.63 10.54 1.43
N ILE A 17 -15.41 9.32 1.93
CA ILE A 17 -15.62 9.01 3.35
C ILE A 17 -14.39 9.34 4.19
N ASN A 18 -13.18 9.07 3.68
CA ASN A 18 -11.97 9.13 4.51
C ASN A 18 -11.06 10.32 4.19
N ILE A 19 -10.95 10.70 2.91
CA ILE A 19 -9.93 11.67 2.47
C ILE A 19 -10.51 13.10 2.48
N ILE A 20 -11.68 13.31 1.89
CA ILE A 20 -12.31 14.63 1.79
C ILE A 20 -12.62 15.23 3.17
N PRO A 21 -13.21 14.51 4.14
CA PRO A 21 -13.52 15.08 5.44
C PRO A 21 -12.25 15.45 6.22
N ALA A 22 -11.20 14.62 6.13
CA ALA A 22 -9.91 14.87 6.76
C ALA A 22 -9.22 16.12 6.18
N ILE A 23 -9.30 16.32 4.86
CA ILE A 23 -8.75 17.50 4.19
C ILE A 23 -9.53 18.77 4.57
N LEU A 24 -10.85 18.68 4.72
CA LEU A 24 -11.69 19.84 5.04
C LEU A 24 -11.58 20.24 6.52
N ILE A 25 -11.67 19.28 7.43
CA ILE A 25 -11.70 19.51 8.88
C ILE A 25 -10.28 19.67 9.45
N GLY A 26 -9.30 18.95 8.88
CA GLY A 26 -7.91 18.97 9.31
C GLY A 26 -7.29 20.36 9.52
N PRO A 27 -7.30 21.27 8.53
CA PRO A 27 -6.68 22.60 8.68
C PRO A 27 -7.39 23.46 9.73
N PHE A 28 -8.71 23.34 9.86
CA PHE A 28 -9.47 24.07 10.87
C PHE A 28 -9.10 23.63 12.29
N VAL A 29 -8.99 22.32 12.49
CA VAL A 29 -8.57 21.72 13.77
C VAL A 29 -7.13 22.13 14.11
N ILE A 30 -6.20 22.02 13.15
CA ILE A 30 -4.80 22.41 13.34
C ILE A 30 -4.70 23.89 13.73
N ALA A 31 -5.42 24.78 13.04
CA ALA A 31 -5.41 26.21 13.35
C ALA A 31 -5.91 26.52 14.77
N PHE A 32 -7.04 25.91 15.17
CA PHE A 32 -7.62 26.11 16.50
C PHE A 32 -6.70 25.61 17.63
N TYR A 33 -6.11 24.42 17.48
CA TYR A 33 -5.16 23.88 18.46
C TYR A 33 -3.86 24.68 18.51
N THR A 34 -3.35 25.13 17.37
CA THR A 34 -2.16 25.99 17.31
C THR A 34 -2.37 27.28 18.10
N TYR A 35 -3.55 27.90 17.98
CA TYR A 35 -3.90 29.08 18.76
C TYR A 35 -3.96 28.81 20.27
N LYS A 36 -4.60 27.70 20.69
CA LYS A 36 -4.62 27.31 22.11
C LYS A 36 -3.23 27.05 22.68
N THR A 37 -2.36 26.40 21.92
CA THR A 37 -0.98 26.12 22.34
C THR A 37 -0.13 27.39 22.39
N TYR A 38 -0.37 28.36 21.51
CA TYR A 38 0.30 29.67 21.56
C TYR A 38 0.05 30.37 22.90
N ILE A 39 -1.21 30.38 23.36
CA ILE A 39 -1.60 31.02 24.63
C ILE A 39 -1.02 30.27 25.83
N SER A 40 -1.00 28.93 25.79
CA SER A 40 -0.60 28.12 26.96
C SER A 40 0.91 27.92 27.10
N SER A 41 1.69 27.87 26.02
CA SER A 41 3.09 27.44 26.03
C SER A 41 4.06 28.40 25.35
N GLY A 42 3.58 29.52 24.81
CA GLY A 42 4.38 30.51 24.11
C GLY A 42 4.96 30.02 22.76
N GLY A 43 5.79 30.86 22.12
CA GLY A 43 6.29 30.62 20.76
C GLY A 43 7.24 29.43 20.62
N LEU A 44 7.98 29.05 21.67
CA LEU A 44 8.91 27.92 21.65
C LEU A 44 8.20 26.57 21.54
N GLY A 45 7.03 26.42 22.18
CA GLY A 45 6.25 25.17 22.11
C GLY A 45 5.76 24.85 20.70
N ILE A 46 5.36 25.88 19.95
CA ILE A 46 4.91 25.73 18.55
C ILE A 46 6.06 25.30 17.66
N GLY A 47 7.24 25.92 17.83
CA GLY A 47 8.43 25.57 17.04
C GLY A 47 8.80 24.08 17.16
N ILE A 48 8.72 23.52 18.37
CA ILE A 48 9.02 22.10 18.61
C ILE A 48 7.97 21.19 17.95
N ILE A 49 6.68 21.52 18.07
CA ILE A 49 5.59 20.72 17.47
C ILE A 49 5.70 20.68 15.95
N TYR A 50 5.90 21.84 15.31
CA TYR A 50 6.09 21.91 13.86
C TYR A 50 7.39 21.23 13.43
N GLY A 51 8.48 21.38 14.20
CA GLY A 51 9.73 20.66 13.95
C GLY A 51 9.54 19.14 13.96
N TYR A 52 8.86 18.62 14.98
CA TYR A 52 8.53 17.20 15.06
C TYR A 52 7.63 16.74 13.90
N PHE A 53 6.65 17.54 13.50
CA PHE A 53 5.78 17.25 12.36
C PHE A 53 6.55 17.17 11.04
N VAL A 54 7.47 18.11 10.79
CA VAL A 54 8.30 18.13 9.57
C VAL A 54 9.22 16.91 9.54
N VAL A 55 9.93 16.63 10.63
CA VAL A 55 10.82 15.47 10.72
C VAL A 55 10.02 14.17 10.55
N GLY A 56 8.88 14.04 11.24
CA GLY A 56 7.98 12.90 11.12
C GLY A 56 7.46 12.71 9.69
N THR A 57 7.09 13.79 9.01
CA THR A 57 6.62 13.75 7.62
C THR A 57 7.73 13.31 6.66
N ILE A 58 8.96 13.81 6.83
CA ILE A 58 10.11 13.43 6.00
C ILE A 58 10.43 11.94 6.16
N VAL A 59 10.50 11.46 7.41
CA VAL A 59 10.76 10.05 7.72
C VAL A 59 9.66 9.16 7.14
N ASN A 60 8.39 9.54 7.33
CA ASN A 60 7.26 8.78 6.78
C ASN A 60 7.28 8.74 5.24
N LYS A 61 7.57 9.87 4.59
CA LYS A 61 7.68 9.95 3.12
C LYS A 61 8.84 9.08 2.60
N PHE A 62 9.96 9.05 3.30
CA PHE A 62 11.11 8.22 2.93
C PHE A 62 10.80 6.73 3.05
N LEU A 63 10.06 6.31 4.09
CA LEU A 63 9.62 4.93 4.27
C LEU A 63 8.57 4.50 3.23
N MET A 64 7.64 5.39 2.87
CA MET A 64 6.55 5.08 1.94
C MET A 64 7.00 5.06 0.47
N SER A 65 7.97 5.90 0.09
CA SER A 65 8.49 5.99 -1.28
C SER A 65 8.98 4.66 -1.90
N PRO A 66 9.82 3.86 -1.24
CA PRO A 66 10.25 2.57 -1.77
C PRO A 66 9.09 1.58 -1.85
N MET A 67 8.20 1.56 -0.85
CA MET A 67 7.05 0.65 -0.76
C MET A 67 6.15 0.75 -2.00
N VAL A 68 5.80 1.97 -2.41
CA VAL A 68 4.94 2.21 -3.58
C VAL A 68 5.64 1.74 -4.87
N LYS A 69 6.94 2.01 -5.02
CA LYS A 69 7.74 1.57 -6.17
C LYS A 69 7.79 0.04 -6.27
N TRP A 70 7.97 -0.66 -5.15
CA TRP A 70 7.96 -2.13 -5.13
C TRP A 70 6.59 -2.72 -5.46
N ASN A 71 5.52 -2.13 -4.92
CA ASN A 71 4.15 -2.55 -5.21
C ASN A 71 3.83 -2.44 -6.71
N ALA A 72 4.23 -1.33 -7.35
CA ALA A 72 4.07 -1.16 -8.80
C ALA A 72 4.82 -2.24 -9.62
N ARG A 73 6.02 -2.67 -9.18
CA ARG A 73 6.78 -3.74 -9.85
C ARG A 73 6.14 -5.12 -9.69
N VAL A 74 5.49 -5.38 -8.56
CA VAL A 74 4.73 -6.61 -8.32
C VAL A 74 3.49 -6.63 -9.20
N ALA A 75 2.71 -5.54 -9.20
CA ALA A 75 1.51 -5.41 -10.04
C ALA A 75 1.82 -5.59 -11.53
N LYS A 76 2.96 -5.06 -12.01
CA LYS A 76 3.41 -5.28 -13.39
C LYS A 76 3.72 -6.76 -13.67
N ALA A 77 4.49 -7.42 -12.80
CA ALA A 77 4.82 -8.84 -12.97
C ALA A 77 3.57 -9.74 -12.91
N GLU A 78 2.57 -9.37 -12.08
CA GLU A 78 1.30 -10.07 -12.02
C GLU A 78 0.50 -9.88 -13.33
N GLY A 79 0.55 -8.67 -13.90
CA GLY A 79 0.01 -8.39 -15.23
C GLY A 79 0.64 -9.25 -16.32
N ASP A 80 1.96 -9.36 -16.33
CA ASP A 80 2.71 -10.16 -17.31
C ASP A 80 2.33 -11.66 -17.21
N PHE A 81 2.21 -12.19 -15.99
CA PHE A 81 1.76 -13.58 -15.76
C PHE A 81 0.33 -13.81 -16.25
N ARG A 82 -0.60 -12.89 -15.93
CA ARG A 82 -1.99 -12.97 -16.40
C ARG A 82 -2.06 -12.93 -17.92
N TYR A 83 -1.26 -12.08 -18.57
CA TYR A 83 -1.20 -12.00 -20.03
C TYR A 83 -0.72 -13.32 -20.65
N LYS A 84 0.38 -13.90 -20.15
CA LYS A 84 0.88 -15.21 -20.62
C LYS A 84 -0.18 -16.31 -20.47
N HIS A 85 -0.87 -16.36 -19.33
CA HIS A 85 -1.93 -17.35 -19.10
C HIS A 85 -3.08 -17.22 -20.10
N ILE A 86 -3.50 -15.99 -20.43
CA ILE A 86 -4.53 -15.74 -21.44
C ILE A 86 -4.05 -16.14 -22.84
N SER A 87 -2.78 -15.84 -23.17
CA SER A 87 -2.17 -16.23 -24.45
C SER A 87 -2.12 -17.74 -24.65
N ILE A 88 -1.79 -18.51 -23.60
CA ILE A 88 -1.80 -19.98 -23.66
C ILE A 88 -3.21 -20.50 -23.92
N ARG A 89 -4.22 -19.96 -23.21
CA ARG A 89 -5.62 -20.35 -23.42
C ARG A 89 -6.11 -20.06 -24.83
N ASN A 90 -5.78 -18.90 -25.38
CA ASN A 90 -6.24 -18.50 -26.71
C ASN A 90 -5.55 -19.30 -27.84
N ASN A 91 -4.32 -19.78 -27.62
CA ASN A 91 -3.55 -20.54 -28.61
C ASN A 91 -3.45 -22.04 -28.28
N ALA A 92 -4.32 -22.56 -27.42
CA ALA A 92 -4.24 -23.94 -26.93
C ALA A 92 -4.28 -24.98 -28.06
N GLU A 93 -5.11 -24.72 -29.08
CA GLU A 93 -5.22 -25.59 -30.26
C GLU A 93 -3.91 -25.66 -31.05
N SER A 94 -3.28 -24.52 -31.31
CA SER A 94 -2.00 -24.46 -32.02
C SER A 94 -0.88 -25.12 -31.21
N ILE A 95 -0.85 -24.91 -29.88
CA ILE A 95 0.15 -25.52 -29.00
C ILE A 95 0.03 -27.06 -29.02
N ALA A 96 -1.20 -27.58 -29.02
CA ALA A 96 -1.46 -29.01 -29.10
C ALA A 96 -1.07 -29.60 -30.47
N LEU A 97 -1.34 -28.88 -31.57
CA LEU A 97 -0.99 -29.30 -32.93
C LEU A 97 0.53 -29.34 -33.18
N TYR A 98 1.29 -28.44 -32.54
CA TYR A 98 2.76 -28.37 -32.67
C TYR A 98 3.52 -29.13 -31.57
N GLU A 99 2.82 -29.83 -30.65
CA GLU A 99 3.41 -30.51 -29.48
C GLU A 99 4.32 -29.58 -28.64
N ALA A 100 3.99 -28.28 -28.58
CA ALA A 100 4.81 -27.25 -27.94
C ALA A 100 4.52 -27.08 -26.43
N GLU A 101 3.76 -27.99 -25.82
CA GLU A 101 3.39 -27.98 -24.40
C GLU A 101 4.59 -27.85 -23.44
N PRO A 102 5.67 -28.64 -23.53
CA PRO A 102 6.77 -28.58 -22.56
C PRO A 102 7.51 -27.23 -22.59
N PHE A 103 7.59 -26.60 -23.78
CA PHE A 103 8.17 -25.27 -23.93
C PHE A 103 7.32 -24.19 -23.26
N GLU A 104 6.00 -24.19 -23.53
CA GLU A 104 5.06 -23.24 -22.93
C GLU A 104 4.96 -23.40 -21.41
N GLN A 105 5.03 -24.64 -20.91
CA GLN A 105 5.06 -24.93 -19.48
C GLN A 105 6.34 -24.39 -18.81
N TYR A 106 7.51 -24.60 -19.43
CA TYR A 106 8.78 -24.05 -18.93
C TYR A 106 8.76 -22.52 -18.86
N GLU A 107 8.28 -21.87 -19.93
CA GLU A 107 8.16 -20.42 -20.01
C GLU A 107 7.17 -19.85 -18.97
N SER A 108 6.03 -20.51 -18.79
CA SER A 108 5.03 -20.12 -17.79
C SER A 108 5.58 -20.25 -16.36
N ASN A 109 6.29 -21.35 -16.06
CA ASN A 109 6.94 -21.56 -14.77
C ASN A 109 8.04 -20.51 -14.50
N ARG A 110 8.81 -20.11 -15.51
CA ARG A 110 9.82 -19.06 -15.40
C ARG A 110 9.20 -17.71 -15.00
N ILE A 111 8.11 -17.31 -15.66
CA ILE A 111 7.39 -16.06 -15.35
C ILE A 111 6.77 -16.13 -13.95
N PHE A 112 6.19 -17.27 -13.59
CA PHE A 112 5.66 -17.51 -12.26
C PHE A 112 6.72 -17.38 -11.17
N MET A 113 7.91 -17.97 -11.34
CA MET A 113 9.01 -17.85 -10.38
C MET A 113 9.45 -16.39 -10.18
N ILE A 114 9.49 -15.59 -11.25
CA ILE A 114 9.80 -14.16 -11.16
C ILE A 114 8.74 -13.41 -10.35
N LEU A 115 7.47 -13.69 -10.59
CA LEU A 115 6.36 -13.11 -9.83
C LEU A 115 6.43 -13.51 -8.35
N TRP A 116 6.62 -14.80 -8.08
CA TRP A 116 6.72 -15.37 -6.74
C TRP A 116 7.84 -14.70 -5.95
N TRP A 117 9.05 -14.61 -6.53
CA TRP A 117 10.18 -13.96 -5.86
C TRP A 117 9.94 -12.48 -5.57
N ARG A 118 9.26 -11.76 -6.48
CA ARG A 118 8.89 -10.35 -6.26
C ARG A 118 7.86 -10.21 -5.14
N GLN A 119 6.85 -11.07 -5.11
CA GLN A 119 5.85 -11.07 -4.04
C GLN A 119 6.45 -11.45 -2.69
N PHE A 120 7.29 -12.49 -2.66
CA PHE A 120 7.96 -12.95 -1.46
C PHE A 120 8.90 -11.86 -0.90
N LYS A 121 9.72 -11.24 -1.75
CA LYS A 121 10.59 -10.13 -1.35
C LYS A 121 9.80 -8.93 -0.83
N PHE A 122 8.66 -8.61 -1.46
CA PHE A 122 7.74 -7.57 -0.98
C PHE A 122 7.14 -7.92 0.38
N LEU A 123 6.73 -9.18 0.58
CA LEU A 123 6.17 -9.67 1.84
C LEU A 123 7.22 -9.66 2.97
N CYS A 124 8.44 -10.12 2.70
CA CYS A 124 9.58 -10.02 3.63
C CYS A 124 9.87 -8.58 4.05
N TRP A 125 9.71 -7.62 3.13
CA TRP A 125 9.81 -6.19 3.45
C TRP A 125 8.61 -5.67 4.26
N LYS A 126 7.43 -6.27 4.10
CA LYS A 126 6.19 -5.90 4.81
C LYS A 126 6.14 -6.46 6.23
N LEU A 127 6.67 -7.66 6.43
CA LEU A 127 6.65 -8.41 7.70
C LEU A 127 7.14 -7.60 8.92
N PRO A 128 8.28 -6.87 8.89
CA PRO A 128 8.73 -6.10 10.04
C PRO A 128 7.76 -4.97 10.43
N ASN A 129 7.07 -4.36 9.46
CA ASN A 129 6.06 -3.34 9.75
C ASN A 129 4.75 -3.93 10.27
N LEU A 130 4.35 -5.10 9.75
CA LEU A 130 3.13 -5.80 10.21
C LEU A 130 3.30 -6.33 11.64
N CYS A 131 4.47 -6.90 11.94
CA CYS A 131 4.80 -7.44 13.26
C CYS A 131 4.81 -6.34 14.33
N LYS A 132 5.41 -5.18 14.03
CA LYS A 132 5.37 -4.00 14.91
C LYS A 132 3.96 -3.42 15.11
N LEU A 133 3.07 -3.55 14.12
CA LEU A 133 1.69 -3.06 14.22
C LEU A 133 0.80 -4.01 15.03
N ILE A 134 1.03 -5.32 14.93
CA ILE A 134 0.37 -6.34 15.78
C ILE A 134 0.82 -6.16 17.23
N GLU A 135 2.12 -5.94 17.46
CA GLU A 135 2.66 -5.64 18.78
C GLU A 135 2.03 -4.37 19.38
N LYS A 136 1.97 -3.26 18.62
CA LYS A 136 1.32 -2.02 19.08
C LYS A 136 -0.18 -2.16 19.35
N ASN A 137 -0.94 -2.84 18.49
CA ASN A 137 -2.37 -3.08 18.72
C ASN A 137 -2.61 -4.00 19.93
N PHE A 138 -1.71 -4.95 20.21
CA PHE A 138 -1.80 -5.81 21.38
C PHE A 138 -1.55 -5.04 22.69
N TYR A 139 -0.59 -4.10 22.71
CA TYR A 139 -0.34 -3.24 23.88
C TYR A 139 -1.50 -2.26 24.18
N GLU A 140 -2.11 -1.67 23.16
CA GLU A 140 -3.31 -0.81 23.32
C GLU A 140 -4.52 -1.60 23.86
N LEU A 141 -4.74 -2.82 23.35
CA LEU A 141 -5.84 -3.68 23.82
C LEU A 141 -5.62 -4.15 25.27
N PHE A 142 -4.38 -4.44 25.67
CA PHE A 142 -4.04 -4.81 27.05
C PHE A 142 -4.25 -3.64 28.03
N PHE A 143 -3.98 -2.39 27.62
CA PHE A 143 -4.16 -1.21 28.46
C PHE A 143 -5.64 -0.82 28.66
N VAL A 144 -6.51 -1.10 27.67
CA VAL A 144 -7.96 -0.89 27.76
C VAL A 144 -8.65 -1.95 28.64
N VAL A 145 -8.14 -3.18 28.69
CA VAL A 145 -8.69 -4.27 29.53
C VAL A 145 -8.27 -4.15 31.01
N GLN A 146 -7.30 -3.29 31.33
CA GLN A 146 -6.84 -3.03 32.71
C GLN A 146 -7.41 -1.74 33.32
N LYS A 147 -8.42 -1.13 32.69
CA LYS A 147 -9.16 0.05 33.18
C LYS A 147 -10.63 -0.28 33.35
#